data_AF-A0A512AK95-F1
#
_entry.id   AF-A0A512AK95-F1
#
_cell.length_a   1.000
_cell.length_b   1.000
_cell.length_c   1.000
_cell.angle_alpha   90.00
_cell.angle_beta   90.00
_cell.angle_gamma   90.00
#
_symmetry.space_group_name_H-M   'P 1'
#
loop_
_entity.id
_entity.type
_entity.pdbx_description
1 polymer ?
#
loop_
_entity_poly.entity_id
_entity_poly.type
_entity_poly.pdbx_seq_one_letter_code
_entity_poly.pdbx_strand_id
1 'polypeptide(L)'
;MRPLPPPPPPPKAIHPAPPAAIQTQRPRPHIQVLPGLEGVIGADAEALTRQFGTPRLDVREGDARKLQWTGTPCVLDAYLYPPDAGGRPVATFIDARRGDGRDVDRAACVAALRKPR
;
A
#
# COMPACT_ATOMS: atom_id res chain seq x y z
N MET A 1 -34.55 -11.75 -72.38
CA MET A 1 -34.03 -10.76 -71.40
C MET A 1 -32.95 -11.44 -70.58
N ARG A 2 -31.72 -10.88 -70.50
CA ARG A 2 -30.65 -11.43 -69.65
C ARG A 2 -30.86 -10.96 -68.20
N PRO A 3 -30.77 -11.83 -67.18
CA PRO A 3 -30.93 -11.43 -65.80
C PRO A 3 -29.80 -10.47 -65.38
N LEU A 4 -30.12 -9.45 -64.58
CA LEU A 4 -29.10 -8.59 -63.98
C LEU A 4 -28.33 -9.36 -62.89
N PRO A 5 -27.02 -9.11 -62.75
CA PRO A 5 -26.25 -9.66 -61.65
C PRO A 5 -26.71 -9.09 -60.31
N PRO A 6 -26.62 -9.87 -59.21
CA PRO A 6 -27.01 -9.41 -57.89
C PRO A 6 -26.09 -8.29 -57.37
N PRO A 7 -26.60 -7.39 -56.52
CA PRO A 7 -25.80 -6.30 -55.96
C PRO A 7 -24.72 -6.83 -55.00
N PRO A 8 -23.59 -6.10 -54.87
CA PRO A 8 -22.53 -6.49 -53.95
C PRO A 8 -22.97 -6.37 -52.49
N PRO A 9 -22.37 -7.16 -51.58
CA PRO A 9 -22.70 -7.11 -50.16
C PRO A 9 -22.27 -5.77 -49.53
N PRO A 10 -22.96 -5.32 -48.47
CA PRO A 10 -22.64 -4.06 -47.79
C PRO A 10 -21.27 -4.14 -47.09
N PRO A 11 -20.54 -3.01 -47.01
CA PRO A 11 -19.26 -2.95 -46.33
C PRO A 11 -19.41 -3.21 -44.83
N LYS A 12 -18.53 -4.07 -44.27
CA LYS A 12 -18.47 -4.34 -42.83
C LYS A 12 -17.97 -3.09 -42.10
N ALA A 13 -18.72 -2.65 -41.09
CA ALA A 13 -18.30 -1.57 -40.21
C ALA A 13 -17.06 -1.99 -39.40
N ILE A 14 -15.98 -1.22 -39.49
CA ILE A 14 -14.76 -1.41 -38.71
C ILE A 14 -14.91 -0.54 -37.46
N HIS A 15 -15.04 -1.18 -36.30
CA HIS A 15 -15.07 -0.46 -35.03
C HIS A 15 -13.62 -0.27 -34.54
N PRO A 16 -13.22 0.93 -34.09
CA PRO A 16 -11.90 1.13 -33.50
C PRO A 16 -11.72 0.23 -32.27
N ALA A 17 -10.57 -0.44 -32.18
CA ALA A 17 -10.24 -1.21 -30.99
C ALA A 17 -10.08 -0.26 -29.78
N PRO A 18 -10.50 -0.67 -28.57
CA PRO A 18 -10.22 0.10 -27.36
C PRO A 18 -8.71 0.31 -27.18
N PRO A 19 -8.26 1.46 -26.64
CA PRO A 19 -6.86 1.67 -26.32
C PRO A 19 -6.34 0.57 -25.39
N ALA A 20 -5.12 0.08 -25.65
CA ALA A 20 -4.46 -0.86 -24.76
C ALA A 20 -4.27 -0.21 -23.37
N ALA A 21 -4.72 -0.88 -22.31
CA ALA A 21 -4.49 -0.43 -20.95
C ALA A 21 -2.98 -0.46 -20.66
N ILE A 22 -2.39 0.70 -20.38
CA ILE A 22 -1.04 0.76 -19.81
C ILE A 22 -1.13 0.20 -18.39
N GLN A 23 -0.64 -1.02 -18.21
CA GLN A 23 -0.38 -1.55 -16.87
C GLN A 23 0.92 -0.90 -16.40
N THR A 24 0.81 0.20 -15.65
CA THR A 24 1.97 0.72 -14.91
C THR A 24 2.36 -0.35 -13.88
N GLN A 25 3.46 -1.05 -14.12
CA GLN A 25 4.01 -1.95 -13.13
C GLN A 25 4.35 -1.13 -11.88
N ARG A 26 3.67 -1.42 -10.78
CA ARG A 26 3.94 -0.76 -9.51
C ARG A 26 5.38 -1.06 -9.09
N PRO A 27 6.18 -0.05 -8.67
CA PRO A 27 7.48 -0.29 -8.09
C PRO A 27 7.38 -1.24 -6.89
N ARG A 28 8.30 -2.20 -6.80
CA ARG A 28 8.35 -3.09 -5.64
C ARG A 28 8.64 -2.28 -4.37
N PRO A 29 7.95 -2.55 -3.26
CA PRO A 29 8.20 -1.83 -2.02
C PRO A 29 9.62 -2.14 -1.52
N HIS A 30 10.36 -1.08 -1.18
CA HIS A 30 11.63 -1.24 -0.46
C HIS A 30 11.33 -1.63 0.99
N ILE A 31 11.99 -2.68 1.48
CA ILE A 31 11.86 -3.16 2.86
C ILE A 31 12.94 -2.49 3.70
N GLN A 32 12.51 -1.73 4.70
CA GLN A 32 13.40 -1.09 5.67
C GLN A 32 14.04 -2.15 6.58
N VAL A 33 15.37 -2.13 6.66
CA VAL A 33 16.15 -2.99 7.56
C VAL A 33 16.94 -2.12 8.52
N LEU A 34 16.49 -2.06 9.77
CA LEU A 34 17.13 -1.33 10.86
C LEU A 34 17.05 -2.15 12.15
N PRO A 35 18.09 -2.12 12.99
CA PRO A 35 18.03 -2.73 14.32
C PRO A 35 16.91 -2.14 15.17
N GLY A 36 16.27 -2.96 16.00
CA GLY A 36 15.23 -2.51 16.94
C GLY A 36 13.83 -2.41 16.33
N LEU A 37 13.66 -2.78 15.06
CA LEU A 37 12.36 -2.84 14.37
C LEU A 37 11.79 -4.27 14.28
N GLU A 38 12.38 -5.21 15.01
CA GLU A 38 11.97 -6.60 15.01
C GLU A 38 10.52 -6.73 15.50
N GLY A 39 9.71 -7.44 14.70
CA GLY A 39 8.28 -7.59 14.95
C GLY A 39 7.40 -6.42 14.47
N VAL A 40 8.00 -5.35 13.93
CA VAL A 40 7.25 -4.25 13.28
C VAL A 40 7.30 -4.41 11.77
N ILE A 41 8.50 -4.42 11.18
CA ILE A 41 8.65 -4.69 9.75
C ILE A 41 8.22 -6.13 9.46
N GLY A 42 7.38 -6.32 8.45
CA GLY A 42 6.75 -7.59 8.09
C GLY A 42 5.48 -7.92 8.88
N ALA A 43 5.10 -7.13 9.89
CA ALA A 43 3.85 -7.34 10.62
C ALA A 43 2.65 -6.76 9.86
N ASP A 44 1.50 -7.44 9.96
CA ASP A 44 0.23 -6.93 9.45
C ASP A 44 -0.43 -5.97 10.46
N ALA A 45 -1.51 -5.32 10.03
CA ALA A 45 -2.22 -4.34 10.84
C ALA A 45 -2.73 -4.91 12.18
N GLU A 46 -3.15 -6.18 12.20
CA GLU A 46 -3.67 -6.82 13.40
C GLU A 46 -2.54 -7.07 14.41
N ALA A 47 -1.40 -7.55 13.94
CA ALA A 47 -0.20 -7.73 14.75
C ALA A 47 0.32 -6.40 15.31
N LEU A 48 0.32 -5.33 14.51
CA LEU A 48 0.70 -3.99 14.97
C LEU A 48 -0.29 -3.44 16.01
N THR A 49 -1.60 -3.67 15.79
CA THR A 49 -2.64 -3.27 16.74
C THR A 49 -2.51 -3.99 18.08
N ARG A 50 -2.11 -5.26 18.09
CA ARG A 50 -1.80 -5.98 19.35
C ARG A 50 -0.63 -5.35 20.09
N GLN A 51 0.41 -4.92 19.37
CA GLN A 51 1.63 -4.35 19.97
C GLN A 51 1.44 -2.94 20.50
N PHE A 52 0.77 -2.07 19.72
CA PHE A 52 0.70 -0.63 19.99
C PHE A 52 -0.70 -0.17 20.43
N GLY A 53 -1.71 -1.03 20.30
CA GLY A 53 -3.12 -0.67 20.50
C GLY A 53 -3.80 -0.15 19.25
N THR A 54 -5.01 0.37 19.43
CA THR A 54 -5.81 0.92 18.32
C THR A 54 -5.07 2.11 17.72
N PRO A 55 -4.79 2.11 16.40
CA PRO A 55 -4.16 3.24 15.75
C PRO A 55 -5.10 4.45 15.80
N ARG A 56 -4.54 5.65 15.95
CA ARG A 56 -5.32 6.88 15.89
C ARG A 56 -5.71 7.26 14.45
N LEU A 57 -4.94 6.78 13.47
CA LEU A 57 -5.17 6.99 12.06
C LEU A 57 -4.99 5.65 11.33
N ASP A 58 -5.94 5.34 10.45
CA ASP A 58 -5.92 4.17 9.59
C ASP A 58 -6.46 4.58 8.22
N VAL A 59 -5.55 4.78 7.26
CA VAL A 59 -5.86 5.27 5.92
C VAL A 59 -5.53 4.20 4.89
N ARG A 60 -6.43 4.00 3.92
CA ARG A 60 -6.22 3.09 2.79
C ARG A 60 -6.13 3.88 1.49
N GLU A 61 -5.07 3.64 0.72
CA GLU A 61 -4.82 4.25 -0.58
C GLU A 61 -4.55 3.13 -1.59
N GLY A 62 -5.59 2.73 -2.32
CA GLY A 62 -5.56 1.52 -3.13
C GLY A 62 -5.34 0.26 -2.27
N ASP A 63 -4.25 -0.44 -2.54
CA ASP A 63 -3.77 -1.61 -1.80
C ASP A 63 -2.79 -1.25 -0.65
N ALA A 64 -2.34 0.00 -0.56
CA ALA A 64 -1.50 0.48 0.52
C ALA A 64 -2.36 0.86 1.73
N ARG A 65 -1.78 0.73 2.93
CA ARG A 65 -2.42 1.13 4.18
C ARG A 65 -1.42 1.84 5.07
N LYS A 66 -1.83 2.97 5.64
CA LYS A 66 -1.05 3.73 6.61
C LYS A 66 -1.72 3.66 7.97
N LEU A 67 -0.96 3.26 8.98
CA LEU A 67 -1.38 3.27 10.38
C LEU A 67 -0.55 4.29 11.16
N GLN A 68 -1.17 4.98 12.12
CA GLN A 68 -0.47 5.93 13.00
C GLN A 68 -0.79 5.69 14.46
N TRP A 69 0.25 5.76 15.29
CA TRP A 69 0.13 5.84 16.74
C TRP A 69 0.81 7.09 17.25
N THR A 70 0.43 7.53 18.44
CA THR A 70 1.03 8.69 19.09
C THR A 70 1.11 8.42 20.57
N GLY A 71 2.25 8.78 21.14
CA GLY A 71 2.48 8.86 22.57
C GLY A 71 3.21 10.15 22.90
N THR A 72 3.41 10.42 24.18
CA THR A 72 4.17 11.58 24.65
C THR A 72 5.54 11.74 23.95
N PRO A 73 6.33 10.68 23.70
CA PRO A 73 7.66 10.86 23.12
C PRO A 73 7.66 11.03 21.59
N CYS A 74 6.68 10.46 20.87
CA CYS A 74 6.71 10.43 19.41
C CYS A 74 5.37 10.06 18.75
N VAL A 75 5.29 10.31 17.45
CA VAL A 75 4.31 9.80 16.49
C VAL A 75 5.00 8.73 15.64
N LEU A 76 4.37 7.57 15.50
CA LEU A 76 4.84 6.46 14.67
C LEU A 76 3.87 6.25 13.52
N ASP A 77 4.36 6.33 12.29
CA ASP A 77 3.64 5.89 11.09
C ASP A 77 4.17 4.54 10.62
N ALA A 78 3.28 3.61 10.31
CA ALA A 78 3.61 2.37 9.62
C ALA A 78 2.95 2.34 8.24
N TYR A 79 3.74 2.03 7.22
CA TYR A 79 3.32 1.94 5.83
C TYR A 79 3.31 0.48 5.40
N LEU A 80 2.10 -0.02 5.15
CA LEU A 80 1.83 -1.41 4.84
C LEU A 80 1.54 -1.55 3.35
N TYR A 81 2.22 -2.48 2.72
CA TYR A 81 2.04 -2.84 1.31
C TYR A 81 1.80 -4.34 1.17
N PRO A 82 1.02 -4.78 0.17
CA PRO A 82 0.90 -6.20 -0.13
C PRO A 82 2.25 -6.75 -0.62
N PRO A 83 2.58 -8.02 -0.30
CA PRO A 83 3.68 -8.72 -0.94
C PRO A 83 3.51 -8.82 -2.48
N ASP A 84 4.60 -9.08 -3.21
CA ASP A 84 4.59 -9.17 -4.68
C ASP A 84 3.56 -10.17 -5.25
N ALA A 85 3.24 -11.24 -4.51
CA ALA A 85 2.24 -12.24 -4.88
C ALA A 85 0.79 -11.84 -4.50
N GLY A 86 0.59 -10.61 -4.05
CA GLY A 86 -0.62 -10.17 -3.37
C GLY A 86 -0.70 -10.69 -1.93
N GLY A 87 -1.83 -10.41 -1.27
CA GLY A 87 -2.10 -10.87 0.09
C GLY A 87 -2.28 -9.73 1.09
N ARG A 88 -2.17 -10.08 2.38
CA ARG A 88 -2.37 -9.12 3.47
C ARG A 88 -1.25 -8.08 3.47
N PRO A 89 -1.56 -6.76 3.52
CA PRO A 89 -0.54 -5.73 3.62
C PRO A 89 0.27 -5.89 4.90
N VAL A 90 1.60 -5.82 4.76
CA VAL A 90 2.57 -5.89 5.85
C VAL A 90 3.43 -4.64 5.86
N ALA A 91 3.89 -4.21 7.04
CA ALA A 91 4.69 -3.00 7.15
C ALA A 91 6.05 -3.21 6.48
N THR A 92 6.35 -2.39 5.46
CA THR A 92 7.68 -2.41 4.80
C THR A 92 8.52 -1.22 5.20
N PHE A 93 7.89 -0.17 5.75
CA PHE A 93 8.54 1.04 6.18
C PHE A 93 7.82 1.65 7.38
N ILE A 94 8.58 2.29 8.26
CA ILE A 94 8.07 3.12 9.35
C ILE A 94 8.76 4.49 9.39
N ASP A 95 8.00 5.48 9.85
CA ASP A 95 8.51 6.79 10.18
C ASP A 95 8.24 7.12 11.65
N ALA A 96 9.17 7.81 12.28
CA ALA A 96 9.06 8.23 13.68
C ALA A 96 9.45 9.70 13.81
N ARG A 97 8.53 10.50 14.34
CA ARG A 97 8.72 11.95 14.48
C ARG A 97 8.13 12.48 15.78
N ARG A 98 8.48 13.71 16.12
CA ARG A 98 7.80 14.49 17.15
C ARG A 98 6.54 15.16 16.62
N GLY A 99 5.71 15.67 17.52
CA GLY A 99 4.53 16.47 17.16
C GLY A 99 4.85 17.74 16.36
N ASP A 100 6.09 18.25 16.43
CA ASP A 100 6.59 19.38 15.63
C ASP A 100 7.17 18.95 14.26
N GLY A 101 7.08 17.67 13.90
CA GLY A 101 7.49 17.15 12.60
C GLY A 101 8.94 16.70 12.48
N ARG A 102 9.79 16.92 13.49
CA ARG A 102 11.20 16.47 13.44
C ARG A 102 11.33 14.97 13.64
N ASP A 103 12.24 14.37 12.87
CA ASP A 103 12.60 12.96 12.99
C ASP A 103 13.13 12.62 14.39
N VAL A 104 12.78 11.43 14.87
CA VAL A 104 13.35 10.82 16.07
C VAL A 104 13.84 9.41 15.78
N ASP A 105 14.58 8.84 16.72
CA ASP A 105 15.00 7.45 16.62
C ASP A 105 13.79 6.50 16.55
N ARG A 106 13.77 5.69 15.50
CA ARG A 106 12.64 4.80 15.18
C ARG A 106 12.52 3.67 16.20
N ALA A 107 13.64 3.08 16.63
CA ALA A 107 13.64 1.98 17.59
C ALA A 107 13.17 2.46 18.97
N ALA A 108 13.63 3.63 19.42
CA ALA A 108 13.19 4.26 20.65
C ALA A 108 11.69 4.58 20.62
N CYS A 109 11.19 5.09 19.50
CA CYS A 109 9.76 5.36 19.34
C CYS A 109 8.92 4.07 19.40
N VAL A 110 9.34 3.02 18.69
CA VAL A 110 8.70 1.69 18.75
C VAL A 110 8.68 1.17 20.19
N ALA A 111 9.81 1.21 20.89
CA ALA A 111 9.91 0.74 22.26
C ALA A 111 8.97 1.52 23.19
N ALA A 112 8.88 2.85 23.02
CA ALA A 112 8.05 3.71 23.86
C ALA A 112 6.54 3.55 23.63
N LEU A 113 6.12 3.14 22.42
CA LEU A 113 4.71 2.95 22.07
C LEU A 113 4.19 1.53 22.34
N ARG A 114 5.08 0.56 22.58
CA ARG A 114 4.65 -0.81 22.90
C ARG A 114 3.80 -0.80 24.17
N LYS A 115 2.68 -1.53 24.13
CA LYS A 115 1.85 -1.73 25.30
C LYS A 115 2.66 -2.41 26.41
N PRO A 116 2.56 -1.95 27.67
CA PRO A 116 3.01 -2.74 28.79
C PRO A 116 2.26 -4.08 28.78
N ARG A 117 2.97 -5.15 29.12
CA ARG A 117 2.36 -6.48 29.27
C ARG A 117 1.34 -6.51 30.40
#